data_AF-A0A2P5CDR7-F1
#
_entry.id   AF-A0A2P5CDR7-F1
#
_cell.length_a   1.000
_cell.length_b   1.000
_cell.length_c   1.000
_cell.angle_alpha   90.00
_cell.angle_beta   90.00
_cell.angle_gamma   90.00
#
_symmetry.space_group_name_H-M   'P 1'
#
loop_
_entity.id
_entity.type
_entity.pdbx_description
1 polymer ?
#
loop_
_entity_poly.entity_id
_entity_poly.type
_entity_poly.pdbx_seq_one_letter_code
_entity_poly.pdbx_strand_id
1 'polypeptide(L)'
;MGDEEESLNQTSSTNSTLSSRRKRKKPSDNISEGLGKLAESFDKMMEKSNEQVEKIVEVIVESGRKKEHDQHNFTWEELTRLEIPVEVCIDALDIIVAKPWTVSIFNSLSDEKKVEFVMSLLRKK
;
A
#
# COMPACT_ATOMS: atom_id res chain seq x y z
N MET A 1 55.94 59.74 -27.48
CA MET A 1 56.64 58.46 -27.21
C MET A 1 57.47 58.74 -25.99
N GLY A 2 56.95 58.51 -24.78
CA GLY A 2 56.81 57.18 -24.14
C GLY A 2 57.99 57.05 -23.18
N ASP A 3 57.91 56.71 -21.91
CA ASP A 3 56.87 56.06 -21.12
C ASP A 3 57.00 56.48 -19.63
N GLU A 4 56.03 56.00 -18.86
CA GLU A 4 55.69 56.20 -17.45
C GLU A 4 56.82 55.79 -16.48
N GLU A 5 56.77 56.29 -15.24
CA GLU A 5 56.91 55.48 -14.00
C GLU A 5 56.66 56.37 -12.78
N GLU A 6 55.85 55.83 -11.88
CA GLU A 6 55.17 56.44 -10.75
C GLU A 6 55.89 56.06 -9.45
N SER A 7 55.97 56.94 -8.45
CA SER A 7 56.34 56.53 -7.09
C SER A 7 55.72 57.43 -6.02
N LEU A 8 54.44 57.16 -5.74
CA LEU A 8 53.84 56.94 -4.43
C LEU A 8 54.33 57.80 -3.25
N ASN A 9 53.63 58.93 -3.03
CA ASN A 9 53.54 59.57 -1.73
C ASN A 9 52.27 59.09 -1.03
N GLN A 10 52.37 58.38 0.09
CA GLN A 10 51.30 58.40 1.09
C GLN A 10 51.77 57.97 2.48
N THR A 11 52.10 58.95 3.30
CA THR A 11 52.19 58.82 4.76
C THR A 11 50.82 59.06 5.38
N SER A 12 50.28 57.98 5.96
CA SER A 12 49.56 57.92 7.24
C SER A 12 48.52 59.00 7.57
N SER A 13 47.25 58.58 7.63
CA SER A 13 46.33 59.08 8.64
C SER A 13 45.61 57.91 9.31
N THR A 14 45.88 57.77 10.60
CA THR A 14 45.29 56.86 11.57
C THR A 14 43.79 57.10 11.68
N ASN A 15 42.95 56.05 11.70
CA ASN A 15 41.74 55.99 12.52
C ASN A 15 41.21 54.55 12.65
N SER A 16 41.53 53.96 13.80
CA SER A 16 40.71 53.04 14.61
C SER A 16 39.69 52.14 13.89
N THR A 17 40.15 50.94 13.51
CA THR A 17 39.29 49.77 13.34
C THR A 17 38.70 49.38 14.70
N LEU A 18 37.54 49.96 15.04
CA LEU A 18 36.62 49.40 16.03
C LEU A 18 36.15 48.04 15.50
N SER A 19 36.91 47.00 15.85
CA SER A 19 36.49 45.61 15.72
C SER A 19 35.27 45.40 16.62
N SER A 20 34.09 45.66 16.06
CA SER A 20 32.83 45.17 16.59
C SER A 20 32.84 43.66 16.44
N ARG A 21 33.53 42.97 17.36
CA ARG A 21 33.26 41.58 17.70
C ARG A 21 31.85 41.54 18.30
N ARG A 22 30.84 41.65 17.43
CA ARG A 22 29.53 41.06 17.69
C ARG A 22 29.79 39.57 17.86
N LYS A 23 30.02 39.15 19.11
CA LYS A 23 29.84 37.74 19.51
C LYS A 23 28.40 37.40 19.16
N ARG A 24 28.20 36.81 17.97
CA ARG A 24 26.93 36.17 17.62
C ARG A 24 26.69 35.14 18.72
N LYS A 25 25.67 35.35 19.55
CA LYS A 25 25.20 34.36 20.52
C LYS A 25 24.89 33.12 19.68
N LYS A 26 25.67 32.05 19.83
CA LYS A 26 25.38 30.78 19.17
C LYS A 26 24.02 30.35 19.72
N PRO A 27 22.97 30.14 18.88
CA PRO A 27 21.73 29.56 19.37
C PRO A 27 22.02 28.09 19.65
N SER A 28 22.56 27.79 20.84
CA SER A 28 22.96 26.43 21.21
C SER A 28 21.80 25.57 21.70
N ASP A 29 20.59 26.12 21.82
CA ASP A 29 19.56 25.48 22.64
C ASP A 29 18.37 24.96 21.80
N ASN A 30 18.42 25.10 20.48
CA ASN A 30 17.25 24.87 19.61
C ASN A 30 17.38 23.60 18.77
N ILE A 31 18.58 23.02 18.68
CA ILE A 31 18.85 21.86 17.81
C ILE A 31 18.21 20.60 18.40
N SER A 32 18.27 20.42 19.72
CA SER A 32 17.64 19.30 20.42
C SER A 32 16.11 19.35 20.32
N GLU A 33 15.52 20.52 20.47
CA GLU A 33 14.07 20.73 20.31
C GLU A 33 13.63 20.47 18.85
N GLY A 34 14.41 20.93 17.87
CA GLY A 34 14.16 20.66 16.45
C GLY A 34 14.25 19.16 16.11
N LEU A 35 15.19 18.44 16.72
CA LEU A 35 15.35 17.00 16.54
C LEU A 35 14.20 16.21 17.17
N GLY A 36 13.69 16.65 18.32
CA GLY A 36 12.50 16.07 18.96
C GLY A 36 11.25 16.22 18.08
N LYS A 37 11.01 17.41 17.53
CA LYS A 37 9.91 17.66 16.57
C LYS A 37 10.05 16.83 15.30
N LEU A 38 11.28 16.59 14.84
CA LEU A 38 11.54 15.75 13.68
C LEU A 38 11.20 14.28 13.97
N ALA A 39 11.62 13.75 15.13
CA ALA A 39 11.28 12.39 15.55
C ALA A 39 9.76 12.19 15.67
N GLU A 40 9.06 13.12 16.34
CA GLU A 40 7.59 13.08 16.42
C GLU A 40 6.90 13.14 15.05
N SER A 41 7.49 13.85 14.08
CA SER A 41 6.95 13.91 12.73
C SER A 41 7.12 12.58 11.98
N PHE A 42 8.21 11.85 12.23
CA PHE A 42 8.41 10.50 11.70
C PHE A 42 7.45 9.50 12.35
N ASP A 43 7.24 9.56 13.66
CA ASP A 43 6.29 8.68 14.35
C ASP A 43 4.86 8.86 13.80
N LYS A 44 4.41 10.12 13.64
CA LYS A 44 3.11 10.43 13.03
C LYS A 44 3.01 9.96 11.58
N MET A 45 4.11 9.99 10.83
CA MET A 45 4.15 9.51 9.45
C MET A 45 4.05 7.99 9.40
N MET A 46 4.74 7.29 10.29
CA MET A 46 4.68 5.84 10.43
C MET A 46 3.29 5.37 10.87
N GLU A 47 2.66 6.06 11.82
CA GLU A 47 1.30 5.77 12.26
C GLU A 47 0.29 5.89 11.10
N LYS A 48 0.33 6.99 10.35
CA LYS A 48 -0.49 7.16 9.13
C LYS A 48 -0.20 6.12 8.06
N SER A 49 1.07 5.71 7.90
CA SER A 49 1.45 4.66 6.98
C SER A 49 0.83 3.32 7.38
N ASN A 50 0.87 2.98 8.68
CA ASN A 50 0.27 1.76 9.20
C ASN A 50 -1.25 1.77 9.01
N GLU A 51 -1.94 2.87 9.29
CA GLU A 51 -3.38 3.01 9.01
C GLU A 51 -3.72 2.80 7.53
N GLN A 52 -2.88 3.28 6.62
CA GLN A 52 -3.07 3.05 5.18
C GLN A 52 -2.88 1.58 4.81
N VAL A 53 -1.87 0.92 5.38
CA VAL A 53 -1.65 -0.52 5.19
C VAL A 53 -2.83 -1.32 5.73
N GLU A 54 -3.34 -1.00 6.91
CA GLU A 54 -4.53 -1.64 7.48
C GLU A 54 -5.76 -1.51 6.57
N LYS A 55 -6.01 -0.31 6.02
CA LYS A 55 -7.10 -0.08 5.06
C LYS A 55 -6.93 -0.90 3.78
N ILE A 56 -5.71 -1.01 3.25
CA ILE A 56 -5.43 -1.83 2.07
C ILE A 56 -5.71 -3.31 2.39
N VAL A 57 -5.26 -3.79 3.55
CA VAL A 57 -5.52 -5.17 4.00
C VAL A 57 -7.02 -5.41 4.16
N GLU A 58 -7.75 -4.49 4.77
CA GLU A 58 -9.20 -4.57 4.93
C GLU A 58 -9.92 -4.64 3.59
N VAL A 59 -9.54 -3.78 2.62
CA VAL A 59 -10.10 -3.80 1.26
C VAL A 59 -9.78 -5.12 0.55
N ILE A 60 -8.57 -5.67 0.69
CA ILE A 60 -8.20 -6.97 0.09
C ILE A 60 -9.02 -8.11 0.71
N VAL A 61 -9.14 -8.15 2.04
CA VAL A 61 -9.91 -9.18 2.76
C VAL A 61 -11.38 -9.08 2.40
N GLU A 62 -11.96 -7.89 2.42
CA GLU A 62 -13.36 -7.67 2.06
C GLU A 62 -13.63 -8.01 0.59
N SER A 63 -12.71 -7.67 -0.32
CA SER A 63 -12.81 -8.06 -1.73
C SER A 63 -12.70 -9.57 -1.94
N GLY A 64 -11.88 -10.26 -1.13
CA GLY A 64 -11.81 -11.72 -1.11
C GLY A 64 -13.13 -12.35 -0.65
N ARG A 65 -13.69 -11.87 0.47
CA ARG A 65 -14.97 -12.34 1.02
C ARG A 65 -16.13 -12.10 0.06
N LYS A 66 -16.19 -10.93 -0.58
CA LYS A 66 -17.22 -10.63 -1.61
C LYS A 66 -17.11 -11.60 -2.78
N LYS A 67 -15.90 -11.83 -3.29
CA LYS A 67 -15.69 -12.82 -4.36
C LYS A 67 -16.14 -14.22 -3.96
N GLU A 68 -15.83 -14.68 -2.75
CA GLU A 68 -16.30 -15.99 -2.26
C GLU A 68 -17.83 -16.05 -2.21
N HIS A 69 -18.47 -15.02 -1.65
CA HIS A 69 -19.93 -14.96 -1.58
C HIS A 69 -20.59 -14.94 -2.96
N ASP A 70 -20.08 -14.10 -3.88
CA ASP A 70 -20.52 -14.02 -5.27
C ASP A 70 -20.31 -15.36 -5.99
N GLN A 71 -19.20 -16.05 -5.70
CA GLN A 71 -18.88 -17.36 -6.26
C GLN A 71 -19.89 -18.42 -5.84
N HIS A 72 -20.30 -18.43 -4.57
CA HIS A 72 -21.28 -19.37 -4.04
C HIS A 72 -22.68 -19.15 -4.63
N ASN A 73 -23.14 -17.89 -4.68
CA ASN A 73 -24.40 -17.54 -5.33
C ASN A 73 -24.40 -17.92 -6.80
N PHE A 74 -23.32 -17.61 -7.52
CA PHE A 74 -23.15 -17.99 -8.93
C PHE A 74 -23.25 -19.51 -9.11
N THR A 75 -22.52 -20.30 -8.31
CA THR A 75 -22.60 -21.77 -8.42
C THR A 75 -23.99 -22.32 -8.14
N TRP A 76 -24.72 -21.72 -7.19
CA TRP A 76 -26.09 -22.12 -6.92
C TRP A 76 -27.01 -21.85 -8.11
N GLU A 77 -26.95 -20.65 -8.69
CA GLU A 77 -27.73 -20.28 -9.87
C GLU A 77 -27.42 -21.21 -11.06
N GLU A 78 -26.15 -21.48 -11.33
CA GLU A 78 -25.72 -22.41 -12.38
C GLU A 78 -26.25 -23.82 -12.14
N LEU A 79 -26.14 -24.35 -10.92
CA LEU A 79 -26.65 -25.69 -10.58
C LEU A 79 -28.17 -25.78 -10.74
N THR A 80 -28.91 -24.74 -10.34
CA THR A 80 -30.37 -24.70 -10.54
C THR A 80 -30.77 -24.63 -12.01
N ARG A 81 -29.94 -24.04 -12.89
CA ARG A 81 -30.18 -24.01 -14.34
C ARG A 81 -29.99 -25.38 -15.00
N LEU A 82 -29.17 -26.25 -14.43
CA LEU A 82 -28.91 -27.58 -14.99
C LEU A 82 -30.06 -28.58 -14.77
N GLU A 83 -31.20 -28.15 -14.21
CA GLU A 83 -32.37 -28.99 -13.88
C GLU A 83 -32.02 -30.23 -13.02
N ILE A 84 -30.96 -30.12 -12.22
CA ILE A 84 -30.49 -31.18 -11.32
C ILE A 84 -31.36 -31.18 -10.04
N PRO A 85 -31.68 -32.36 -9.45
CA PRO A 85 -32.42 -32.43 -8.19
C PRO A 85 -31.75 -31.61 -7.06
N VAL A 86 -32.56 -30.97 -6.23
CA VAL A 86 -32.08 -30.04 -5.18
C VAL A 86 -31.14 -30.72 -4.20
N GLU A 87 -31.40 -31.98 -3.86
CA GLU A 87 -30.56 -32.77 -2.95
C GLU A 87 -29.15 -32.97 -3.51
N VAL A 88 -29.06 -33.19 -4.83
CA VAL A 88 -27.81 -33.36 -5.57
C VAL A 88 -27.06 -32.02 -5.66
N CYS A 89 -27.78 -30.90 -5.81
CA CYS A 89 -27.20 -29.56 -5.77
C CYS A 89 -26.60 -29.23 -4.39
N ILE A 90 -27.29 -29.59 -3.30
CA ILE A 90 -26.80 -29.39 -1.92
C ILE A 90 -25.51 -30.18 -1.69
N ASP A 91 -25.48 -31.47 -2.05
CA ASP A 91 -24.27 -32.29 -1.91
C ASP A 91 -23.10 -31.77 -2.75
N ALA A 92 -23.38 -31.27 -3.95
CA ALA A 92 -22.35 -30.68 -4.83
C ALA A 92 -21.81 -29.36 -4.26
N LEU A 93 -22.69 -28.51 -3.70
CA LEU A 93 -22.29 -27.28 -3.03
C LEU A 93 -21.40 -27.56 -1.82
N ASP A 94 -21.72 -28.57 -1.01
CA ASP A 94 -20.90 -28.97 0.14
C ASP A 94 -19.46 -29.33 -0.29
N ILE A 95 -19.33 -30.06 -1.40
CA ILE A 95 -18.02 -30.44 -1.97
C ILE A 95 -17.29 -29.20 -2.53
N ILE A 96 -18.02 -28.28 -3.16
CA ILE A 96 -17.48 -27.04 -3.72
C ILE A 96 -16.97 -26.10 -2.61
N VAL A 97 -17.72 -25.96 -1.51
CA VAL A 97 -17.33 -25.21 -0.31
C VAL A 97 -16.04 -25.79 0.29
N ALA A 98 -15.94 -27.12 0.35
CA ALA A 98 -14.74 -27.79 0.84
C ALA A 98 -13.51 -27.64 -0.09
N LYS A 99 -13.72 -27.36 -1.39
CA LYS A 99 -12.67 -27.24 -2.41
C LYS A 99 -12.93 -26.04 -3.34
N PRO A 100 -12.62 -24.80 -2.92
CA PRO A 100 -13.02 -23.59 -3.66
C PRO A 100 -12.50 -23.49 -5.10
N TRP A 101 -11.31 -24.05 -5.39
CA TRP A 101 -10.74 -24.05 -6.75
C TRP A 101 -11.60 -24.84 -7.77
N THR A 102 -12.48 -25.71 -7.29
CA THR A 102 -13.40 -26.53 -8.09
C THR A 102 -14.38 -25.64 -8.87
N VAL A 103 -14.69 -24.45 -8.36
CA VAL A 103 -15.59 -23.51 -9.05
C VAL A 103 -14.96 -22.97 -10.33
N SER A 104 -13.66 -22.66 -10.30
CA SER A 104 -12.99 -22.13 -11.49
C SER A 104 -12.99 -23.15 -12.64
N ILE A 105 -12.90 -24.44 -12.31
CA ILE A 105 -13.04 -25.54 -13.28
C ILE A 105 -14.48 -25.61 -13.76
N PHE A 106 -15.46 -25.66 -12.85
CA PHE A 106 -16.89 -25.73 -13.17
C PHE A 106 -17.33 -24.59 -14.13
N ASN A 107 -16.86 -23.37 -13.88
CA ASN A 107 -17.18 -22.19 -14.70
C ASN A 107 -16.62 -22.27 -16.13
N SER A 108 -15.54 -23.01 -16.34
CA SER A 108 -14.90 -23.16 -17.65
C SER A 108 -15.56 -24.23 -18.54
N LEU A 109 -16.49 -25.01 -17.99
CA LEU A 109 -17.15 -26.11 -18.68
C LEU A 109 -18.38 -25.64 -19.45
N SER A 110 -18.74 -26.36 -20.51
CA SER A 110 -20.07 -26.23 -21.14
C SER A 110 -21.14 -26.87 -20.25
N ASP A 111 -22.41 -26.52 -20.45
CA ASP A 111 -23.49 -27.00 -19.60
C ASP A 111 -23.61 -28.53 -19.60
N GLU A 112 -23.35 -29.21 -20.73
CA GLU A 112 -23.32 -30.69 -20.78
C GLU A 112 -22.21 -31.26 -19.89
N LYS A 113 -21.03 -30.63 -19.91
CA LYS A 113 -19.86 -31.05 -19.12
C LYS A 113 -20.03 -30.69 -17.64
N LYS A 114 -20.79 -29.65 -17.30
CA LYS A 114 -21.09 -29.28 -15.91
C LYS A 114 -21.91 -30.35 -15.21
N VAL A 115 -22.91 -30.91 -15.89
CA VAL A 115 -23.71 -32.04 -15.34
C VAL A 115 -22.79 -33.22 -15.04
N GLU A 116 -21.96 -33.63 -15.99
CA GLU A 116 -21.05 -34.76 -15.80
C GLU A 116 -19.99 -34.49 -14.72
N PHE A 117 -19.52 -33.25 -14.62
CA PHE A 117 -18.60 -32.82 -13.57
C PHE A 117 -19.23 -32.91 -12.18
N VAL A 118 -20.46 -32.42 -12.01
CA VAL A 118 -21.22 -32.54 -10.75
C VAL A 118 -21.41 -34.01 -10.37
N MET A 119 -21.83 -34.83 -11.33
CA MET A 119 -21.95 -36.29 -11.12
C MET A 119 -20.60 -36.96 -10.79
N SER A 120 -19.48 -36.46 -11.33
CA SER A 120 -18.14 -36.94 -10.98
C SER A 120 -17.70 -36.50 -9.59
N LEU A 121 -18.13 -35.32 -9.10
CA LEU A 121 -17.81 -34.88 -7.75
C LEU A 121 -18.49 -35.78 -6.72
N LEU A 122 -19.77 -36.10 -6.95
CA LEU A 122 -20.58 -36.92 -6.06
C LEU A 122 -20.13 -38.37 -6.01
N ARG A 123 -19.66 -38.94 -7.13
CA ARG A 123 -19.07 -40.29 -7.17
C ARG A 123 -17.78 -40.44 -6.37
N LYS A 124 -17.12 -39.34 -6.03
CA LYS A 124 -15.85 -39.31 -5.27
C LYS A 124 -16.03 -39.03 -3.78
N LYS A 125 -17.27 -38.82 -3.33
CA LYS A 125 -17.66 -38.73 -1.91
C LYS A 125 -17.63 -40.12 -1.29
#